data_AF-A0A2Z4FKU6-F1
#
_entry.id   AF-A0A2Z4FKU6-F1
#
_cell.length_a   1.000
_cell.length_b   1.000
_cell.length_c   1.000
_cell.angle_alpha   90.00
_cell.angle_beta   90.00
_cell.angle_gamma   90.00
#
_symmetry.space_group_name_H-M   'P 1'
#
loop_
_entity.id
_entity.type
_entity.pdbx_description
1 polymer ?
#
loop_
_entity_poly.entity_id
_entity_poly.type
_entity_poly.pdbx_seq_one_letter_code
_entity_poly.pdbx_strand_id
1 'polypeptide(L)'
;MSEPKEMTVEQVKERSARFVRRLGYVVFMGTGLLIFIPMIVAVASGIKHNEIWDPETGHAVMGGRQEMDCPEQARLLVEESAKLPKYNGHWDARYREWLLRCKDKSPDAYDMLRASRDSLRTRAK
;
A
#
# COMPACT_ATOMS: atom_id res chain seq x y z
N MET A 1 59.18 40.50 0.01
CA MET A 1 59.20 39.86 -1.32
C MET A 1 59.20 38.36 -1.09
N SER A 2 58.04 37.71 -1.16
CA SER A 2 57.91 36.27 -0.91
C SER A 2 58.00 35.53 -2.25
N GLU A 3 59.11 34.81 -2.45
CA GLU A 3 59.29 33.90 -3.59
C GLU A 3 58.16 32.87 -3.65
N PRO A 4 57.65 32.54 -4.85
CA PRO A 4 56.69 31.47 -5.00
C PRO A 4 57.40 30.15 -4.68
N LYS A 5 57.04 29.51 -3.57
CA LYS A 5 57.43 28.12 -3.29
C LYS A 5 56.85 27.25 -4.40
N GLU A 6 57.68 26.83 -5.34
CA GLU A 6 57.35 25.82 -6.33
C GLU A 6 56.98 24.53 -5.57
N MET A 7 55.69 24.19 -5.57
CA MET A 7 55.22 22.95 -4.96
C MET A 7 55.77 21.78 -5.77
N THR A 8 56.46 20.85 -5.13
CA THR A 8 56.96 19.64 -5.79
C THR A 8 55.77 18.80 -6.30
N VAL A 9 55.97 18.08 -7.42
CA VAL A 9 54.92 17.31 -8.10
C VAL A 9 54.19 16.35 -7.13
N GLU A 10 54.91 15.77 -6.16
CA GLU A 10 54.34 14.90 -5.13
C GLU A 10 53.43 15.63 -4.14
N GLN A 11 53.75 16.88 -3.76
CA GLN A 11 52.90 17.68 -2.88
C GLN A 11 51.60 18.11 -3.57
N VAL A 12 51.64 18.39 -4.88
CA VAL A 12 50.45 18.68 -5.69
C VAL A 12 49.57 17.44 -5.83
N LYS A 13 50.17 16.26 -6.00
CA LYS A 13 49.47 14.97 -6.10
C LYS A 13 48.76 14.59 -4.81
N GLU A 14 49.41 14.70 -3.65
CA GLU A 14 48.77 14.42 -2.36
C GLU A 14 47.64 15.39 -2.02
N ARG A 15 47.79 16.68 -2.36
CA ARG A 15 46.74 17.69 -2.13
C ARG A 15 45.53 17.42 -3.01
N SER A 16 45.77 17.11 -4.28
CA SER A 16 44.73 16.73 -5.24
C SER A 16 44.02 15.44 -4.81
N ALA A 17 44.76 14.41 -4.38
CA ALA A 17 44.18 13.15 -3.92
C ALA A 17 43.30 13.31 -2.68
N ARG A 18 43.71 14.15 -1.71
CA ARG A 18 42.87 14.48 -0.54
C ARG A 18 41.61 15.24 -0.93
N PHE A 19 41.73 16.17 -1.87
CA PHE A 19 40.60 16.95 -2.35
C PHE A 19 39.59 16.06 -3.10
N VAL A 20 40.08 15.22 -4.02
CA VAL A 20 39.26 14.26 -4.78
C VAL A 20 38.57 13.25 -3.87
N ARG A 21 39.24 12.72 -2.84
CA ARG A 21 38.60 11.81 -1.87
C ARG A 21 37.49 12.49 -1.08
N ARG A 22 37.70 13.74 -0.63
CA ARG A 22 36.66 14.51 0.07
C ARG A 22 35.48 14.81 -0.85
N LEU A 23 35.76 15.23 -2.07
CA LEU A 23 34.71 15.53 -3.05
C LEU A 23 33.91 14.28 -3.40
N GLY A 24 34.60 13.16 -3.63
CA GLY A 24 33.97 11.86 -3.88
C GLY A 24 33.08 11.41 -2.74
N TYR A 25 33.50 11.62 -1.48
CA TYR A 25 32.68 11.28 -0.32
C TYR A 25 31.44 12.17 -0.19
N VAL A 26 31.57 13.48 -0.42
CA VAL A 26 30.44 14.42 -0.40
C VAL A 26 29.45 14.11 -1.52
N VAL A 27 29.95 13.84 -2.73
CA VAL A 27 29.11 13.47 -3.86
C VAL A 27 28.41 12.14 -3.58
N PHE A 28 29.13 11.11 -3.13
CA PHE A 28 28.56 9.79 -2.86
C PHE A 28 27.53 9.79 -1.72
N MET A 29 27.82 10.48 -0.62
CA MET A 29 26.85 10.64 0.47
C MET A 29 25.67 11.51 0.06
N GLY A 30 25.92 12.59 -0.69
CA GLY A 30 24.87 13.49 -1.18
C GLY A 30 23.92 12.81 -2.16
N THR A 31 24.45 12.08 -3.16
CA THR A 31 23.63 11.31 -4.11
C THR A 31 22.96 10.12 -3.43
N GLY A 32 23.66 9.45 -2.50
CA GLY A 32 23.07 8.40 -1.68
C GLY A 32 21.86 8.88 -0.91
N LEU A 33 21.96 10.03 -0.22
CA LEU A 33 20.84 10.65 0.50
C LEU A 33 19.69 11.04 -0.44
N LEU A 34 19.98 11.59 -1.62
CA LEU A 34 18.95 11.96 -2.60
C LEU A 34 18.14 10.78 -3.14
N ILE A 35 18.70 9.56 -3.14
CA ILE A 35 17.99 8.36 -3.59
C ILE A 35 17.32 7.67 -2.38
N PHE A 36 18.05 7.49 -1.29
CA PHE A 36 17.57 6.74 -0.13
C PHE A 36 16.49 7.48 0.66
N ILE A 37 16.59 8.79 0.85
CA ILE A 37 15.57 9.55 1.60
C ILE A 37 14.18 9.43 0.94
N PRO A 38 13.99 9.76 -0.35
CA PRO A 38 12.66 9.66 -0.95
C PRO A 38 12.15 8.21 -0.99
N MET A 39 13.03 7.22 -1.15
CA MET A 39 12.64 5.81 -1.07
C MET A 39 12.13 5.44 0.34
N ILE A 40 12.84 5.83 1.40
CA ILE A 40 12.42 5.57 2.78
C ILE A 40 11.11 6.32 3.10
N VAL A 41 10.97 7.58 2.66
CA VAL A 41 9.73 8.35 2.83
C VAL A 41 8.57 7.71 2.09
N ALA A 42 8.78 7.22 0.86
CA ALA A 42 7.76 6.50 0.10
C ALA A 42 7.35 5.19 0.80
N VAL A 43 8.30 4.40 1.31
CA VAL A 43 8.02 3.18 2.06
C VAL A 43 7.27 3.48 3.36
N ALA A 44 7.73 4.47 4.13
CA ALA A 44 7.07 4.88 5.37
C ALA A 44 5.66 5.43 5.11
N SER A 45 5.48 6.18 4.02
CA SER A 45 4.16 6.67 3.58
C SER A 45 3.26 5.52 3.16
N GLY A 46 3.77 4.55 2.39
CA GLY A 46 3.01 3.38 1.96
C GLY A 46 2.57 2.51 3.14
N ILE A 47 3.43 2.32 4.14
CA ILE A 47 3.09 1.61 5.38
C ILE A 47 2.06 2.39 6.21
N LYS A 48 2.21 3.71 6.34
CA LYS A 48 1.30 4.55 7.14
C LYS A 48 -0.09 4.68 6.52
N HIS A 49 -0.19 4.75 5.20
CA HIS A 49 -1.46 4.88 4.48
C HIS A 49 -2.03 3.53 4.02
N ASN A 50 -1.37 2.43 4.40
CA ASN A 50 -1.79 1.07 4.05
C ASN A 50 -1.97 0.91 2.53
N GLU A 51 -1.19 1.59 1.71
CA GLU A 51 -1.28 1.47 0.24
C GLU A 51 -0.43 0.28 -0.21
N ILE A 52 -1.09 -0.83 -0.56
CA ILE A 52 -0.44 -1.97 -1.22
C ILE A 52 -0.44 -1.65 -2.71
N TRP A 53 0.63 -1.97 -3.43
CA TRP A 53 0.65 -1.83 -4.89
C TRP A 53 0.50 -3.22 -5.51
N ASP A 54 -0.41 -3.35 -6.47
CA ASP A 54 -0.56 -4.58 -7.23
C ASP A 54 0.60 -4.69 -8.23
N PRO A 55 1.49 -5.70 -8.12
CA PRO A 55 2.66 -5.82 -8.97
C PRO A 55 2.32 -6.19 -10.43
N GLU A 56 1.12 -6.71 -10.71
CA GLU A 56 0.71 -7.08 -12.08
C GLU A 56 0.11 -5.89 -12.84
N THR A 57 -0.63 -5.03 -12.15
CA THR A 57 -1.37 -3.92 -12.77
C THR A 57 -0.75 -2.54 -12.53
N GLY A 58 0.15 -2.41 -11.55
CA GLY A 58 0.80 -1.15 -11.22
C GLY A 58 -0.15 -0.10 -10.64
N HIS A 59 -1.32 -0.52 -10.14
CA HIS A 59 -2.27 0.35 -9.45
C HIS A 59 -2.14 0.20 -7.94
N ALA A 60 -2.34 1.30 -7.22
CA ALA A 60 -2.46 1.29 -5.76
C ALA A 60 -3.75 0.55 -5.37
N VAL A 61 -3.60 -0.61 -4.75
CA VAL A 61 -4.65 -1.34 -4.06
C VAL A 61 -4.59 -0.93 -2.59
N MET A 62 -5.56 -0.16 -2.11
CA MET A 62 -5.67 0.12 -0.69
C MET A 62 -5.62 -1.22 0.08
N GLY A 63 -4.51 -1.39 0.78
CA GLY A 63 -4.15 -2.52 1.59
C GLY A 63 -4.87 -2.47 2.91
N GLY A 64 -5.41 -3.60 3.29
CA GLY A 64 -6.58 -3.63 4.14
C GLY A 64 -7.79 -3.37 3.26
N ARG A 65 -8.72 -4.32 3.24
CA ARG A 65 -10.13 -3.96 3.06
C ARG A 65 -10.30 -2.67 3.86
N GLN A 66 -10.54 -1.54 3.16
CA GLN A 66 -11.22 -0.42 3.77
C GLN A 66 -12.33 -1.09 4.57
N GLU A 67 -12.32 -0.91 5.89
CA GLU A 67 -13.28 -1.54 6.77
C GLU A 67 -14.60 -0.87 6.41
N MET A 68 -15.20 -1.32 5.31
CA MET A 68 -16.40 -0.74 4.74
C MET A 68 -17.43 -0.85 5.83
N ASP A 69 -18.12 0.25 6.08
CA ASP A 69 -19.15 0.30 7.10
C ASP A 69 -20.07 -0.89 6.91
N CYS A 70 -20.35 -1.60 8.02
CA CYS A 70 -21.17 -2.80 8.02
C CYS A 70 -22.47 -2.67 7.20
N PRO A 71 -23.20 -1.54 7.24
CA PRO A 71 -24.38 -1.31 6.39
C PRO A 71 -24.06 -1.25 4.89
N GLU A 72 -22.96 -0.61 4.51
CA GLU A 72 -22.56 -0.49 3.10
C GLU A 72 -22.13 -1.84 2.52
N GLN A 73 -21.33 -2.60 3.28
CA GLN A 73 -20.95 -3.96 2.90
C GLN A 73 -22.17 -4.88 2.78
N ALA A 74 -23.18 -4.70 3.64
CA ALA A 74 -24.44 -5.43 3.53
C ALA A 74 -25.23 -5.05 2.27
N ARG A 75 -25.34 -3.76 1.96
CA ARG A 75 -26.00 -3.29 0.73
C ARG A 75 -25.38 -3.91 -0.52
N LEU A 76 -24.05 -3.91 -0.61
CA LEU A 76 -23.33 -4.53 -1.73
C LEU A 76 -23.62 -6.03 -1.86
N LEU A 77 -23.64 -6.76 -0.74
CA LEU A 77 -23.96 -8.18 -0.73
C LEU A 77 -25.41 -8.45 -1.15
N VAL A 78 -26.36 -7.59 -0.77
CA VAL A 78 -27.76 -7.65 -1.22
C VAL A 78 -27.85 -7.39 -2.73
N GLU A 79 -27.20 -6.35 -3.25
CA GLU A 79 -27.16 -6.07 -4.69
C GLU A 79 -26.52 -7.20 -5.49
N GLU A 80 -25.43 -7.77 -4.99
CA GLU A 80 -24.77 -8.94 -5.58
C GLU A 80 -25.71 -10.14 -5.60
N SER A 81 -26.46 -10.37 -4.52
CA SER A 81 -27.46 -11.45 -4.44
C SER A 81 -28.56 -11.32 -5.49
N ALA A 82 -28.95 -10.08 -5.85
CA ALA A 82 -29.98 -9.85 -6.85
C ALA A 82 -29.51 -10.20 -8.27
N LYS A 83 -28.21 -10.02 -8.54
CA LYS A 83 -27.57 -10.32 -9.84
C LYS A 83 -27.26 -11.81 -10.03
N LEU A 84 -27.14 -12.57 -8.93
CA LEU A 84 -26.82 -13.98 -9.00
C LEU A 84 -28.03 -14.82 -9.42
N PRO A 85 -27.92 -15.67 -10.46
CA PRO A 85 -29.03 -16.50 -10.93
C PRO A 85 -29.34 -17.66 -9.98
N LYS A 86 -28.35 -18.10 -9.20
CA LYS A 86 -28.47 -19.19 -8.22
C LYS A 86 -27.52 -18.97 -7.04
N TYR A 87 -27.76 -19.71 -5.97
CA TYR A 87 -26.89 -19.72 -4.81
C TYR A 87 -25.43 -20.04 -5.17
N ASN A 88 -24.50 -19.24 -4.66
CA ASN A 88 -23.06 -19.34 -4.91
C ASN A 88 -22.29 -19.44 -3.58
N GLY A 89 -21.37 -20.41 -3.49
CA GLY A 89 -20.50 -20.58 -2.31
C GLY A 89 -19.59 -19.39 -2.04
N HIS A 90 -19.14 -18.68 -3.07
CA HIS A 90 -18.33 -17.47 -2.92
C HIS A 90 -19.11 -16.35 -2.21
N TRP A 91 -20.39 -16.19 -2.55
CA TRP A 91 -21.27 -15.22 -1.90
C TRP A 91 -21.56 -15.61 -0.44
N ASP A 92 -21.84 -16.90 -0.15
CA ASP A 92 -22.09 -17.37 1.23
C ASP A 92 -20.84 -17.21 2.12
N ALA A 93 -19.64 -17.39 1.58
CA ALA A 93 -18.40 -17.13 2.31
C ALA A 93 -18.29 -15.67 2.75
N ARG A 94 -18.55 -14.72 1.83
CA ARG A 94 -18.55 -13.28 2.15
C ARG A 94 -19.68 -12.89 3.13
N TYR A 95 -20.86 -13.50 2.99
CA TYR A 95 -21.96 -13.33 3.94
C TYR A 95 -21.58 -13.80 5.35
N ARG A 96 -20.98 -14.99 5.50
CA ARG A 96 -20.50 -15.50 6.80
C ARG A 96 -19.46 -14.60 7.43
N GLU A 97 -18.56 -14.08 6.61
CA GLU A 97 -17.53 -13.16 7.08
C GLU A 97 -18.12 -11.84 7.58
N TRP A 98 -19.12 -11.31 6.86
CA TRP A 98 -19.89 -10.17 7.32
C TRP A 98 -20.61 -10.48 8.65
N LEU A 99 -21.25 -11.65 8.78
CA LEU A 99 -21.94 -12.05 10.02
C LEU A 99 -21.02 -12.03 11.25
N LEU A 100 -19.80 -12.55 11.11
CA LEU A 100 -18.84 -12.61 12.21
C LEU A 100 -18.40 -11.23 12.71
N ARG A 101 -18.41 -10.22 11.84
CA ARG A 101 -17.96 -8.85 12.19
C ARG A 101 -19.09 -7.88 12.51
N CYS A 102 -20.23 -8.02 11.83
CA CYS A 102 -21.19 -6.94 11.66
C CYS A 102 -22.60 -7.26 12.19
N LYS A 103 -22.92 -8.52 12.46
CA LYS A 103 -24.28 -8.93 12.87
C LYS A 103 -24.77 -8.17 14.11
N ASP A 104 -23.93 -8.07 15.13
CA ASP A 104 -24.29 -7.42 16.39
C ASP A 104 -24.24 -5.88 16.29
N LYS A 105 -23.50 -5.34 15.31
CA LYS A 105 -23.35 -3.89 15.08
C LYS A 105 -24.45 -3.31 14.19
N SER A 106 -25.13 -4.13 13.38
CA SER A 106 -26.12 -3.67 12.40
C SER A 106 -27.24 -4.70 12.20
N PRO A 107 -28.21 -4.79 13.15
CA PRO A 107 -29.29 -5.78 13.09
C PRO A 107 -30.21 -5.57 11.86
N ASP A 108 -30.50 -4.33 11.48
CA ASP A 108 -31.36 -4.04 10.33
C ASP A 108 -30.76 -4.57 9.01
N ALA A 109 -29.45 -4.44 8.86
CA ALA A 109 -28.71 -4.94 7.70
C ALA A 109 -28.66 -6.48 7.67
N TYR A 110 -28.68 -7.13 8.84
CA TYR A 110 -28.71 -8.58 8.96
C TYR A 110 -30.04 -9.15 8.43
N ASP A 111 -31.17 -8.52 8.77
CA ASP A 111 -32.48 -8.98 8.32
C ASP A 111 -32.63 -8.89 6.80
N MET A 112 -32.12 -7.82 6.19
CA MET A 112 -32.07 -7.68 4.73
C MET A 112 -31.21 -8.77 4.08
N LEU A 113 -30.00 -9.01 4.59
CA LEU A 113 -29.11 -10.03 4.06
C LEU A 113 -29.66 -11.45 4.21
N ARG A 114 -30.34 -11.72 5.33
CA ARG A 114 -31.00 -13.00 5.58
C ARG A 114 -32.10 -13.24 4.55
N ALA A 115 -32.96 -12.26 4.29
CA ALA A 115 -34.00 -12.35 3.27
C ALA A 115 -33.42 -12.57 1.86
N SER A 116 -32.36 -11.85 1.50
CA SER A 116 -31.62 -12.04 0.24
C SER A 116 -31.06 -13.46 0.09
N ARG A 117 -30.47 -14.02 1.15
CA ARG A 117 -29.94 -15.38 1.17
C ARG A 117 -31.04 -16.42 0.96
N ASP A 118 -32.18 -16.25 1.64
CA ASP A 118 -33.30 -17.17 1.51
C ASP A 118 -33.90 -17.10 0.10
N SER A 119 -33.99 -15.92 -0.51
CA SER A 119 -34.36 -15.75 -1.92
C SER A 119 -33.40 -16.47 -2.87
N LEU A 120 -32.09 -16.37 -2.65
CA LEU A 120 -31.09 -17.09 -3.45
C LEU A 120 -31.22 -18.61 -3.34
N ARG A 121 -31.57 -19.11 -2.14
CA ARG A 121 -31.76 -20.54 -1.90
C ARG A 121 -33.02 -21.09 -2.55
N THR A 122 -34.11 -20.32 -2.58
CA THR A 122 -35.34 -20.74 -3.23
C THR A 122 -35.23 -20.72 -4.75
N ARG A 123 -34.48 -19.77 -5.34
CA ARG A 123 -34.17 -19.74 -6.79
C ARG A 123 -33.27 -20.88 -7.27
N ALA A 124 -32.52 -21.50 -6.37
CA ALA A 124 -31.62 -22.61 -6.69
C ALA A 124 -32.34 -23.97 -6.79
N LYS A 125 -33.64 -24.03 -6.44
CA LYS A 125 -34.53 -25.17 -6.69
C LYS A 125 -35.22 -25.02 -8.03
#